data_AF-A0A8S3HMQ6-F1
#
_entry.id   AF-A0A8S3HMQ6-F1
#
_cell.length_a   1.000
_cell.length_b   1.000
_cell.length_c   1.000
_cell.angle_alpha   90.00
_cell.angle_beta   90.00
_cell.angle_gamma   90.00
#
_symmetry.space_group_name_H-M   'P 1'
#
loop_
_entity.id
_entity.type
_entity.pdbx_description
1 polymer ?
#
loop_
_entity_poly.entity_id
_entity_poly.type
_entity_poly.pdbx_seq_one_letter_code
_entity_poly.pdbx_strand_id
1 'polypeptide(L)'
;DDNYRPSDSMGAPNRITLASTASSPTLTSRLPTEISIEPKYFSFKQANELYPPLKQNIAIKINEQQLPTYKDCQIHYRGLPSIGDYPTVWLPLENKGLLNVKQAFYEGLNHQYRHYPLPWSPPLCTLHKPIDERLSIIDNHSVLKRSSRAKAPTNRYDTNMLLNLYLYIDSIIDEQRPIEEFGQRLRSVEEKHQQLLPEWIVHLLSSLYWRIRGHLPHAIDCGLQAHQLIIRDKVYKKWSDLTLVNLANILYLW
;
A
#
# COMPACT_ATOMS: atom_id res chain seq x y z
N ASP A 1 -23.62 70.34 49.28
CA ASP A 1 -23.79 68.87 49.27
C ASP A 1 -22.85 68.28 48.21
N ASP A 2 -21.51 68.36 48.31
CA ASP A 2 -20.55 67.93 49.34
C ASP A 2 -20.08 66.47 49.14
N ASN A 3 -18.77 66.12 49.19
CA ASN A 3 -17.56 66.97 49.18
C ASN A 3 -16.27 66.17 48.83
N TYR A 4 -15.23 66.89 48.37
CA TYR A 4 -13.78 66.63 48.55
C TYR A 4 -13.04 65.37 47.98
N ARG A 5 -11.70 65.41 48.09
CA ARG A 5 -10.59 64.51 47.62
C ARG A 5 -9.61 64.29 48.82
N PRO A 6 -8.36 63.74 48.72
CA PRO A 6 -7.72 62.73 47.85
C PRO A 6 -7.50 61.41 48.67
N SER A 7 -6.37 60.65 48.84
CA SER A 7 -4.96 60.67 48.35
C SER A 7 -4.23 59.31 48.50
N ASP A 8 -3.22 59.10 47.64
CA ASP A 8 -1.86 58.53 47.84
C ASP A 8 -1.49 57.18 48.55
N SER A 9 -0.62 56.45 47.82
CA SER A 9 0.65 55.80 48.25
C SER A 9 0.75 54.29 48.64
N MET A 10 1.33 53.54 47.70
CA MET A 10 2.48 52.60 47.81
C MET A 10 2.70 51.71 49.06
N GLY A 11 2.78 50.38 48.85
CA GLY A 11 3.48 49.46 49.76
C GLY A 11 3.21 47.95 49.53
N ALA A 12 4.26 47.14 49.37
CA ALA A 12 4.24 45.65 49.40
C ALA A 12 5.07 45.16 50.62
N PRO A 13 4.94 43.92 51.18
CA PRO A 13 5.20 42.65 50.47
C PRO A 13 4.41 41.39 50.97
N ASN A 14 4.92 40.18 50.65
CA ASN A 14 4.24 38.86 50.73
C ASN A 14 4.14 38.16 52.11
N ARG A 15 3.06 37.38 52.32
CA ARG A 15 2.97 36.06 53.03
C ARG A 15 1.56 35.44 52.82
N ILE A 16 1.35 34.42 51.99
CA ILE A 16 1.56 32.95 52.17
C ILE A 16 0.74 32.30 53.31
N THR A 17 -0.33 31.56 52.94
CA THR A 17 -0.86 30.24 53.46
C THR A 17 -2.36 30.08 53.05
N LEU A 18 -2.96 28.91 52.77
CA LEU A 18 -2.48 27.54 52.44
C LEU A 18 -3.60 26.70 51.77
N ALA A 19 -3.21 25.56 51.17
CA ALA A 19 -3.94 24.29 50.96
C ALA A 19 -5.39 24.20 50.37
N SER A 20 -5.46 23.77 49.10
CA SER A 20 -6.37 22.71 48.55
C SER A 20 -7.90 22.94 48.50
N THR A 21 -8.69 22.31 47.61
CA THR A 21 -8.47 21.20 46.65
C THR A 21 -9.09 21.46 45.27
N ALA A 22 -8.50 20.84 44.23
CA ALA A 22 -9.14 20.38 42.99
C ALA A 22 -10.10 21.33 42.22
N SER A 23 -9.57 21.97 41.17
CA SER A 23 -10.35 22.54 40.08
C SER A 23 -9.84 22.10 38.69
N SER A 24 -10.78 21.69 37.84
CA SER A 24 -10.68 21.78 36.38
C SER A 24 -11.22 23.16 35.93
N PRO A 25 -11.15 23.58 34.65
CA PRO A 25 -10.56 22.92 33.48
C PRO A 25 -9.60 23.82 32.64
N THR A 26 -8.86 23.21 31.70
CA THR A 26 -8.74 23.75 30.31
C THR A 26 -8.13 22.72 29.36
N LEU A 27 -8.50 22.81 28.07
CA LEU A 27 -7.76 22.18 26.97
C LEU A 27 -6.42 22.89 26.76
N THR A 28 -5.31 22.16 26.64
CA THR A 28 -4.29 22.38 25.59
C THR A 28 -3.25 21.26 25.52
N SER A 29 -2.64 21.12 24.34
CA SER A 29 -1.36 20.47 24.03
C SER A 29 -0.89 19.24 24.84
N ARG A 30 -1.22 18.04 24.32
CA ARG A 30 -0.24 16.93 24.19
C ARG A 30 -0.60 15.95 23.06
N LEU A 31 -0.86 16.50 21.87
CA LEU A 31 -0.63 15.78 20.62
C LEU A 31 0.87 15.42 20.54
N PRO A 32 1.25 14.17 20.22
CA PRO A 32 2.64 13.85 19.89
C PRO A 32 3.04 14.62 18.64
N THR A 33 3.90 15.62 18.80
CA THR A 33 4.49 16.37 17.68
C THR A 33 5.42 15.45 16.91
N GLU A 34 5.23 15.35 15.59
CA GLU A 34 6.11 14.68 14.63
C GLU A 34 6.65 13.30 15.04
N ILE A 35 5.90 12.24 14.70
CA ILE A 35 6.55 10.98 14.35
C ILE A 35 7.30 11.22 13.03
N SER A 36 8.53 11.72 13.15
CA SER A 36 9.44 11.88 12.01
C SER A 36 9.89 10.48 11.55
N ILE A 37 9.21 9.95 10.55
CA ILE A 37 9.61 8.70 9.88
C ILE A 37 10.83 9.02 9.00
N GLU A 38 12.02 8.99 9.59
CA GLU A 38 13.27 9.09 8.83
C GLU A 38 13.33 7.97 7.76
N PRO A 39 13.82 8.26 6.54
CA PRO A 39 13.87 7.29 5.45
C PRO A 39 14.89 6.15 5.65
N LYS A 40 15.45 5.97 6.86
CA LYS A 40 16.51 4.99 7.20
C LYS A 40 16.13 3.54 6.91
N TYR A 41 14.83 3.21 6.87
CA TYR A 41 14.36 1.86 6.56
C TYR A 41 14.51 1.48 5.07
N PHE A 42 14.47 2.43 4.15
CA PHE A 42 14.58 2.17 2.70
C PHE A 42 15.98 2.46 2.17
N SER A 43 16.77 1.39 1.97
CA SER A 43 18.08 1.51 1.32
C SER A 43 17.95 1.61 -0.20
N PHE A 44 18.23 2.78 -0.76
CA PHE A 44 18.20 3.00 -2.21
C PHE A 44 19.55 2.66 -2.86
N LYS A 45 19.69 1.43 -3.38
CA LYS A 45 20.79 1.08 -4.31
C LYS A 45 20.58 1.73 -5.67
N GLN A 46 21.68 2.11 -6.34
CA GLN A 46 21.61 2.61 -7.71
C GLN A 46 21.27 1.46 -8.68
N ALA A 47 20.43 1.74 -9.69
CA ALA A 47 19.94 0.72 -10.62
C ALA A 47 21.06 -0.08 -11.34
N ASN A 48 22.23 0.55 -11.52
CA ASN A 48 23.41 -0.03 -12.15
C ASN A 48 24.01 -1.23 -11.37
N GLU A 49 23.70 -1.39 -10.08
CA GLU A 49 24.09 -2.58 -9.31
C GLU A 49 23.12 -3.76 -9.48
N LEU A 50 21.83 -3.50 -9.73
CA LEU A 50 20.80 -4.53 -9.84
C LEU A 50 20.71 -5.11 -11.26
N TYR A 51 20.94 -4.28 -12.27
CA TYR A 51 20.87 -4.67 -13.68
C TYR A 51 22.16 -4.25 -14.39
N PRO A 52 23.11 -5.19 -14.63
CA PRO A 52 24.26 -4.88 -15.48
C PRO A 52 23.75 -4.49 -16.88
N PRO A 53 24.38 -3.50 -17.55
CA PRO A 53 23.93 -3.06 -18.85
C PRO A 53 23.93 -4.24 -19.83
N LEU A 54 22.81 -4.42 -20.53
CA LEU A 54 22.67 -5.45 -21.57
C LEU A 54 23.85 -5.35 -22.52
N LYS A 55 24.68 -6.41 -22.58
CA LYS A 55 25.76 -6.52 -23.57
C LYS A 55 25.12 -6.50 -24.96
N GLN A 56 25.19 -5.34 -25.60
CA GLN A 56 24.61 -5.13 -26.92
C GLN A 56 25.23 -6.09 -27.94
N ASN A 57 24.50 -6.35 -29.01
CA ASN A 57 24.83 -7.30 -30.09
C ASN A 57 24.61 -8.79 -29.74
N ILE A 58 23.48 -9.14 -29.12
CA ILE A 58 22.85 -10.44 -29.41
C ILE A 58 22.28 -10.37 -30.83
N ALA A 59 23.14 -10.54 -31.82
CA ALA A 59 22.75 -10.58 -33.24
C ALA A 59 22.08 -11.92 -33.55
N ILE A 60 20.79 -12.03 -33.20
CA ILE A 60 19.96 -13.19 -33.55
C ILE A 60 19.83 -13.23 -35.09
N LYS A 61 20.67 -14.05 -35.73
CA LYS A 61 20.49 -14.42 -37.13
C LYS A 61 19.27 -15.32 -37.24
N ILE A 62 18.11 -14.71 -37.43
CA ILE A 62 16.87 -15.43 -37.76
C ILE A 62 17.13 -16.14 -39.10
N ASN A 63 17.21 -17.46 -39.07
CA ASN A 63 17.24 -18.25 -40.30
C ASN A 63 15.80 -18.32 -40.83
N GLU A 64 15.53 -17.64 -41.95
CA GLU A 64 14.20 -17.61 -42.57
C GLU A 64 13.69 -19.01 -42.93
N GLN A 65 14.59 -19.97 -43.19
CA GLN A 65 14.27 -21.38 -43.44
C GLN A 65 13.76 -22.14 -42.18
N GLN A 66 13.85 -21.53 -40.99
CA GLN A 66 13.37 -22.07 -39.72
C GLN A 66 12.11 -21.35 -39.20
N LEU A 67 11.61 -20.33 -39.91
CA LEU A 67 10.34 -19.70 -39.59
C LEU A 67 9.17 -20.61 -40.03
N PRO A 68 8.10 -20.75 -39.22
CA PRO A 68 6.93 -21.53 -39.61
C PRO A 68 6.31 -20.99 -40.90
N THR A 69 5.99 -21.87 -41.85
CA THR A 69 5.28 -21.45 -43.07
C THR A 69 3.83 -21.11 -42.74
N TYR A 70 3.14 -20.46 -43.69
CA TYR A 70 1.71 -20.18 -43.57
C TYR A 70 0.86 -21.44 -43.30
N LYS A 71 1.25 -22.59 -43.86
CA LYS A 71 0.56 -23.87 -43.61
C LYS A 71 0.81 -24.42 -42.21
N ASP A 72 2.05 -24.32 -41.72
CA ASP A 72 2.39 -24.75 -40.35
C ASP A 72 1.65 -23.88 -39.33
N CYS A 73 1.54 -22.58 -39.61
CA CYS A 73 0.70 -21.67 -38.84
C CYS A 73 -0.77 -22.12 -38.83
N GLN A 74 -1.38 -22.43 -39.98
CA GLN A 74 -2.75 -22.95 -40.04
C GLN A 74 -2.95 -24.28 -39.28
N ILE A 75 -1.94 -25.15 -39.24
CA ILE A 75 -1.99 -26.46 -38.55
C ILE A 75 -1.82 -26.30 -37.02
N HIS A 76 -0.98 -25.36 -36.57
CA HIS A 76 -0.63 -25.21 -35.16
C HIS A 76 -1.38 -24.08 -34.43
N TYR A 77 -2.00 -23.14 -35.14
CA TYR A 77 -2.77 -22.04 -34.56
C TYR A 77 -4.07 -22.54 -33.92
N ARG A 78 -4.15 -22.48 -32.59
CA ARG A 78 -5.33 -22.91 -31.80
C ARG A 78 -6.33 -21.78 -31.53
N GLY A 79 -6.28 -20.71 -32.31
CA GLY A 79 -6.91 -19.42 -31.96
C GLY A 79 -5.98 -18.54 -31.13
N LEU A 80 -6.37 -17.28 -30.94
CA LEU A 80 -5.83 -16.45 -29.85
C LEU A 80 -6.39 -16.97 -28.51
N PRO A 81 -5.62 -16.88 -27.41
CA PRO A 81 -6.15 -17.17 -26.07
C PRO A 81 -7.35 -16.27 -25.75
N SER A 82 -8.25 -16.72 -24.86
CA SER A 82 -9.29 -15.83 -24.35
C SER A 82 -8.67 -14.72 -23.51
N ILE A 83 -9.41 -13.62 -23.29
CA ILE A 83 -8.93 -12.51 -22.44
C ILE A 83 -8.55 -12.99 -21.03
N GLY A 84 -9.11 -14.11 -20.56
CA GLY A 84 -8.79 -14.69 -19.25
C GLY A 84 -7.53 -15.55 -19.20
N ASP A 85 -6.90 -15.85 -20.35
CA ASP A 85 -5.78 -16.80 -20.46
C ASP A 85 -4.40 -16.12 -20.58
N TYR A 86 -4.36 -14.81 -20.87
CA TYR A 86 -3.10 -14.07 -20.93
C TYR A 86 -2.48 -13.96 -19.53
N PRO A 87 -1.15 -14.10 -19.39
CA PRO A 87 -0.48 -13.96 -18.10
C PRO A 87 -0.49 -12.49 -17.65
N THR A 88 -1.03 -12.23 -16.46
CA THR A 88 -0.91 -10.91 -15.82
C THR A 88 0.29 -10.89 -14.89
N VAL A 89 0.84 -9.70 -14.64
CA VAL A 89 2.09 -9.47 -13.90
C VAL A 89 1.78 -8.97 -12.49
N TRP A 90 2.72 -9.22 -11.57
CA TRP A 90 2.88 -8.44 -10.34
C TRP A 90 4.24 -7.75 -10.44
N LEU A 91 4.27 -6.46 -10.15
CA LEU A 91 5.49 -5.65 -10.15
C LEU A 91 5.95 -5.46 -8.68
N PRO A 92 7.03 -6.14 -8.26
CA PRO A 92 7.59 -6.01 -6.92
C PRO A 92 8.02 -4.58 -6.59
N LEU A 93 8.04 -4.25 -5.31
CA LEU A 93 8.46 -2.95 -4.79
C LEU A 93 9.98 -2.75 -4.98
N GLU A 94 10.72 -3.85 -4.83
CA GLU A 94 12.16 -3.99 -4.96
C GLU A 94 12.65 -3.57 -6.36
N ASN A 95 11.85 -3.81 -7.41
CA ASN A 95 12.15 -3.39 -8.78
C ASN A 95 12.18 -1.85 -8.96
N LYS A 96 11.74 -1.08 -7.96
CA LYS A 96 11.86 0.38 -7.88
C LYS A 96 12.88 0.86 -6.84
N GLY A 97 13.75 -0.03 -6.36
CA GLY A 97 14.75 0.29 -5.34
C GLY A 97 14.16 0.50 -3.94
N LEU A 98 12.89 0.13 -3.71
CA LEU A 98 12.33 0.00 -2.36
C LEU A 98 12.81 -1.32 -1.78
N LEU A 99 14.08 -1.37 -1.41
CA LEU A 99 14.67 -2.51 -0.71
C LEU A 99 14.19 -2.54 0.74
N ASN A 100 14.46 -3.64 1.44
CA ASN A 100 14.11 -3.88 2.84
C ASN A 100 12.60 -3.98 3.14
N VAL A 101 11.72 -4.18 2.15
CA VAL A 101 10.28 -4.40 2.39
C VAL A 101 10.07 -5.54 3.38
N LYS A 102 10.76 -6.68 3.22
CA LYS A 102 10.76 -7.78 4.20
C LYS A 102 11.03 -7.27 5.62
N GLN A 103 12.13 -6.56 5.83
CA GLN A 103 12.52 -6.05 7.16
C GLN A 103 11.49 -5.05 7.72
N ALA A 104 11.11 -4.04 6.95
CA ALA A 104 10.16 -3.02 7.40
C ALA A 104 8.74 -3.60 7.63
N PHE A 105 8.38 -4.69 6.92
CA PHE A 105 7.21 -5.51 7.19
C PHE A 105 7.36 -6.19 8.56
N TYR A 106 8.41 -6.99 8.79
CA TYR A 106 8.68 -7.64 10.07
C TYR A 106 8.70 -6.70 11.28
N GLU A 107 9.33 -5.54 11.14
CA GLU A 107 9.43 -4.51 12.18
C GLU A 107 8.06 -3.84 12.40
N GLY A 108 7.41 -3.39 11.32
CA GLY A 108 6.14 -2.67 11.38
C GLY A 108 4.96 -3.46 11.93
N LEU A 109 4.93 -4.78 11.71
CA LEU A 109 3.81 -5.64 12.14
C LEU A 109 3.89 -6.06 13.61
N ASN A 110 4.88 -5.53 14.34
CA ASN A 110 5.18 -5.79 15.74
C ASN A 110 5.48 -7.27 16.01
N HIS A 111 6.78 -7.59 16.12
CA HIS A 111 7.31 -8.94 16.36
C HIS A 111 6.99 -9.53 17.75
N GLN A 112 6.15 -8.89 18.58
CA GLN A 112 5.70 -9.44 19.87
C GLN A 112 5.15 -10.87 19.80
N TYR A 113 4.65 -11.32 18.64
CA TYR A 113 4.06 -12.63 18.46
C TYR A 113 4.71 -13.43 17.31
N ARG A 114 5.33 -14.57 17.67
CA ARG A 114 5.87 -15.57 16.71
C ARG A 114 4.78 -16.08 15.76
N HIS A 115 3.54 -16.17 16.23
CA HIS A 115 2.32 -16.36 15.43
C HIS A 115 1.23 -15.43 15.97
N TYR A 116 0.51 -14.71 15.11
CA TYR A 116 -0.63 -13.91 15.56
C TYR A 116 -1.71 -14.81 16.18
N PRO A 117 -2.38 -14.39 17.28
CA PRO A 117 -3.45 -15.17 17.88
C PRO A 117 -4.65 -15.31 16.92
N LEU A 118 -5.34 -16.44 17.02
CA LEU A 118 -6.61 -16.68 16.34
C LEU A 118 -7.77 -15.99 17.09
N PRO A 119 -8.87 -15.61 16.40
CA PRO A 119 -9.11 -15.75 14.97
C PRO A 119 -8.42 -14.67 14.13
N TRP A 120 -7.91 -15.06 12.96
CA TRP A 120 -7.31 -14.13 11.99
C TRP A 120 -8.40 -13.43 11.15
N SER A 121 -8.22 -12.13 10.95
CA SER A 121 -9.12 -11.25 10.19
C SER A 121 -8.41 -10.67 8.96
N PRO A 122 -9.09 -10.49 7.82
CA PRO A 122 -8.47 -9.95 6.61
C PRO A 122 -8.23 -8.42 6.70
N PRO A 123 -7.39 -7.85 5.81
CA PRO A 123 -7.07 -6.43 5.78
C PRO A 123 -8.20 -5.55 5.25
N LEU A 124 -8.15 -4.28 5.64
CA LEU A 124 -9.20 -3.27 5.51
C LEU A 124 -9.12 -2.54 4.17
N CYS A 125 -9.82 -3.08 3.17
CA CYS A 125 -9.92 -2.49 1.83
C CYS A 125 -11.19 -1.67 1.62
N THR A 126 -11.51 -0.81 2.59
CA THR A 126 -12.63 0.14 2.52
C THR A 126 -12.17 1.51 2.05
N LEU A 127 -12.66 1.95 0.88
CA LEU A 127 -12.53 3.33 0.41
C LEU A 127 -13.35 4.28 1.30
N HIS A 128 -12.76 4.70 2.42
CA HIS A 128 -13.39 5.55 3.45
C HIS A 128 -13.73 6.98 2.98
N LYS A 129 -13.09 7.44 1.91
CA LYS A 129 -13.35 8.74 1.27
C LYS A 129 -13.72 8.50 -0.20
N PRO A 130 -14.53 9.37 -0.81
CA PRO A 130 -14.65 9.38 -2.27
C PRO A 130 -13.25 9.52 -2.89
N ILE A 131 -13.09 8.95 -4.08
CA ILE A 131 -11.88 9.06 -4.86
C ILE A 131 -11.63 10.55 -5.15
N ASP A 132 -10.36 10.96 -5.09
CA ASP A 132 -9.99 12.39 -5.16
C ASP A 132 -10.42 12.99 -6.51
N GLU A 133 -10.77 14.28 -6.54
CA GLU A 133 -11.07 14.96 -7.82
C GLU A 133 -9.86 14.96 -8.77
N ARG A 134 -8.63 14.89 -8.21
CA ARG A 134 -7.38 14.66 -8.96
C ARG A 134 -7.24 13.25 -9.55
N LEU A 135 -8.16 12.35 -9.22
CA LEU A 135 -8.33 11.01 -9.77
C LEU A 135 -9.61 10.86 -10.59
N SER A 136 -10.24 11.97 -10.99
CA SER A 136 -11.35 11.99 -11.94
C SER A 136 -11.09 11.21 -13.23
N ILE A 137 -9.83 11.14 -13.71
CA ILE A 137 -9.43 10.28 -14.85
C ILE A 137 -9.70 8.80 -14.56
N ILE A 138 -9.46 8.37 -13.32
CA ILE A 138 -9.70 7.01 -12.82
C ILE A 138 -11.20 6.79 -12.56
N ASP A 139 -11.90 7.72 -11.89
CA ASP A 139 -13.34 7.61 -11.62
C ASP A 139 -14.23 7.67 -12.89
N ASN A 140 -13.77 8.38 -13.92
CA ASN A 140 -14.45 8.43 -15.22
C ASN A 140 -14.37 7.09 -15.97
N HIS A 141 -13.38 6.25 -15.68
CA HIS A 141 -13.28 4.92 -16.26
C HIS A 141 -14.44 4.04 -15.76
N SER A 142 -15.27 3.55 -16.68
CA SER A 142 -16.53 2.83 -16.38
C SER A 142 -16.36 1.68 -15.39
N VAL A 143 -15.23 0.98 -15.48
CA VAL A 143 -14.80 -0.14 -14.63
C VAL A 143 -14.48 0.30 -13.19
N LEU A 144 -13.90 1.49 -12.99
CA LEU A 144 -13.39 1.92 -11.69
C LEU A 144 -14.44 2.62 -10.80
N LYS A 145 -15.65 2.83 -11.32
CA LYS A 145 -16.82 3.31 -10.56
C LYS A 145 -17.22 2.30 -9.49
N ARG A 146 -17.56 2.77 -8.28
CA ARG A 146 -17.90 1.92 -7.12
C ARG A 146 -19.01 0.89 -7.40
N SER A 147 -20.03 1.27 -8.16
CA SER A 147 -21.15 0.40 -8.56
C SER A 147 -20.77 -0.66 -9.61
N SER A 148 -19.67 -0.45 -10.33
CA SER A 148 -19.06 -1.44 -11.22
C SER A 148 -18.16 -2.38 -10.41
N ARG A 149 -17.25 -1.83 -9.60
CA ARG A 149 -16.30 -2.59 -8.77
C ARG A 149 -16.98 -3.58 -7.82
N ALA A 150 -18.12 -3.20 -7.25
CA ALA A 150 -18.93 -4.07 -6.40
C ALA A 150 -19.54 -5.29 -7.13
N LYS A 151 -19.46 -5.35 -8.47
CA LYS A 151 -19.88 -6.48 -9.31
C LYS A 151 -18.71 -7.31 -9.84
N ALA A 152 -17.47 -6.92 -9.55
CA ALA A 152 -16.30 -7.71 -9.96
C ALA A 152 -16.31 -9.08 -9.26
N PRO A 153 -15.88 -10.16 -9.93
CA PRO A 153 -15.89 -11.52 -9.36
C PRO A 153 -15.19 -11.67 -8.00
N THR A 154 -15.81 -12.44 -7.10
CA THR A 154 -15.30 -12.74 -5.75
C THR A 154 -14.56 -14.07 -5.63
N ASN A 155 -14.49 -14.85 -6.73
CA ASN A 155 -13.85 -16.17 -6.81
C ASN A 155 -13.08 -16.33 -8.13
N ARG A 156 -12.25 -15.34 -8.47
CA ARG A 156 -11.53 -15.22 -9.75
C ARG A 156 -10.03 -15.11 -9.49
N TYR A 157 -9.38 -16.27 -9.50
CA TYR A 157 -7.93 -16.39 -9.32
C TYR A 157 -7.19 -16.14 -10.64
N ASP A 158 -6.00 -15.55 -10.54
CA ASP A 158 -5.04 -15.46 -11.63
C ASP A 158 -4.23 -16.75 -11.69
N THR A 159 -4.78 -17.81 -12.30
CA THR A 159 -4.18 -19.16 -12.32
C THR A 159 -2.74 -19.16 -12.85
N ASN A 160 -2.42 -18.27 -13.78
CA ASN A 160 -1.10 -18.16 -14.40
C ASN A 160 -0.06 -17.53 -13.47
N MET A 161 -0.45 -16.53 -12.67
CA MET A 161 0.46 -15.82 -11.76
C MET A 161 0.42 -16.35 -10.32
N LEU A 162 -0.63 -17.07 -9.90
CA LEU A 162 -0.93 -17.39 -8.49
C LEU A 162 0.28 -17.92 -7.69
N LEU A 163 1.04 -18.86 -8.26
CA LEU A 163 2.26 -19.39 -7.63
C LEU A 163 3.32 -18.30 -7.36
N ASN A 164 3.55 -17.42 -8.33
CA ASN A 164 4.50 -16.30 -8.18
C ASN A 164 4.01 -15.26 -7.16
N LEU A 165 2.68 -15.08 -7.03
CA LEU A 165 2.09 -14.20 -6.01
C LEU A 165 2.29 -14.76 -4.59
N TYR A 166 2.13 -16.08 -4.41
CA TYR A 166 2.45 -16.77 -3.15
C TYR A 166 3.94 -16.68 -2.83
N LEU A 167 4.82 -17.07 -3.76
CA LEU A 167 6.29 -17.03 -3.57
C LEU A 167 6.80 -15.63 -3.19
N TYR A 168 6.21 -14.56 -3.74
CA TYR A 168 6.54 -13.18 -3.34
C TYR A 168 6.12 -12.89 -1.90
N ILE A 169 4.95 -13.35 -1.45
CA ILE A 169 4.52 -13.21 -0.04
C ILE A 169 5.37 -14.07 0.90
N ASP A 170 5.66 -15.31 0.55
CA ASP A 170 6.53 -16.20 1.35
C ASP A 170 7.92 -15.57 1.54
N SER A 171 8.46 -14.91 0.51
CA SER A 171 9.70 -14.15 0.61
C SER A 171 9.63 -13.02 1.66
N ILE A 172 8.46 -12.42 1.87
CA ILE A 172 8.19 -11.33 2.83
C ILE A 172 7.92 -11.87 4.25
N ILE A 173 7.26 -13.03 4.42
CA ILE A 173 6.75 -13.51 5.73
C ILE A 173 7.52 -14.68 6.36
N ASP A 174 8.61 -15.10 5.70
CA ASP A 174 9.26 -16.41 5.83
C ASP A 174 8.36 -17.57 5.42
N GLU A 175 9.01 -18.57 4.82
CA GLU A 175 8.41 -19.84 4.45
C GLU A 175 7.68 -20.47 5.65
N GLN A 176 6.59 -21.20 5.37
CA GLN A 176 5.71 -21.92 6.32
C GLN A 176 4.57 -21.12 6.99
N ARG A 177 4.40 -19.82 6.73
CA ARG A 177 3.21 -19.08 7.25
C ARG A 177 2.00 -19.14 6.29
N PRO A 178 0.77 -19.28 6.81
CA PRO A 178 -0.43 -19.21 5.98
C PRO A 178 -0.76 -17.76 5.58
N ILE A 179 -1.36 -17.61 4.40
CA ILE A 179 -1.75 -16.31 3.81
C ILE A 179 -2.74 -15.53 4.70
N GLU A 180 -3.56 -16.22 5.49
CA GLU A 180 -4.43 -15.63 6.51
C GLU A 180 -3.65 -14.84 7.58
N GLU A 181 -2.47 -15.32 8.01
CA GLU A 181 -1.67 -14.62 9.00
C GLU A 181 -1.06 -13.34 8.41
N PHE A 182 -0.66 -13.34 7.13
CA PHE A 182 -0.28 -12.12 6.40
C PHE A 182 -1.42 -11.11 6.35
N GLY A 183 -2.65 -11.57 6.11
CA GLY A 183 -3.86 -10.73 6.16
C GLY A 183 -4.10 -10.09 7.53
N GLN A 184 -4.02 -10.88 8.61
CA GLN A 184 -4.15 -10.37 9.99
C GLN A 184 -3.02 -9.41 10.35
N ARG A 185 -1.81 -9.68 9.90
CA ARG A 185 -0.66 -8.81 10.13
C ARG A 185 -0.87 -7.45 9.46
N LEU A 186 -1.18 -7.42 8.16
CA LEU A 186 -1.53 -6.19 7.41
C LEU A 186 -2.60 -5.37 8.14
N ARG A 187 -3.72 -6.01 8.48
CA ARG A 187 -4.82 -5.42 9.26
C ARG A 187 -4.33 -4.76 10.55
N SER A 188 -3.41 -5.42 11.26
CA SER A 188 -2.89 -4.93 12.54
C SER A 188 -2.03 -3.68 12.42
N VAL A 189 -1.53 -3.35 11.21
CA VAL A 189 -0.80 -2.10 10.91
C VAL A 189 -1.73 -1.01 10.37
N GLU A 190 -2.77 -1.41 9.63
CA GLU A 190 -3.87 -0.53 9.24
C GLU A 190 -4.60 0.02 10.49
N GLU A 191 -4.93 -0.84 11.48
CA GLU A 191 -5.66 -0.47 12.70
C GLU A 191 -4.83 0.31 13.75
N LYS A 192 -3.52 0.05 13.87
CA LYS A 192 -2.68 0.67 14.93
C LYS A 192 -2.11 2.04 14.56
N HIS A 193 -2.09 2.41 13.28
CA HIS A 193 -1.44 3.62 12.73
C HIS A 193 0.06 3.82 13.08
N GLN A 194 0.70 2.88 13.79
CA GLN A 194 2.14 2.85 14.09
C GLN A 194 2.93 2.29 12.89
N GLN A 195 2.90 3.03 11.79
CA GLN A 195 3.29 2.56 10.47
C GLN A 195 4.78 2.79 10.18
N LEU A 196 5.61 1.76 10.37
CA LEU A 196 7.00 1.73 9.87
C LEU A 196 7.07 1.52 8.33
N LEU A 197 6.00 0.99 7.73
CA LEU A 197 5.77 0.98 6.29
C LEU A 197 4.78 2.10 5.91
N PRO A 198 5.06 2.95 4.91
CA PRO A 198 4.09 3.92 4.38
C PRO A 198 2.72 3.29 4.08
N GLU A 199 1.64 3.97 4.46
CA GLU A 199 0.24 3.52 4.34
C GLU A 199 -0.11 2.94 2.95
N TRP A 200 0.45 3.52 1.89
CA TRP A 200 0.24 3.06 0.52
C TRP A 200 0.87 1.69 0.22
N ILE A 201 2.00 1.35 0.84
CA ILE A 201 2.63 0.02 0.71
C ILE A 201 1.75 -1.02 1.39
N VAL A 202 1.23 -0.70 2.58
CA VAL A 202 0.33 -1.57 3.33
C VAL A 202 -0.90 -1.89 2.48
N HIS A 203 -1.60 -0.88 1.96
CA HIS A 203 -2.75 -1.11 1.09
C HIS A 203 -2.42 -1.79 -0.26
N LEU A 204 -1.22 -1.61 -0.83
CA LEU A 204 -0.80 -2.32 -2.03
C LEU A 204 -0.53 -3.82 -1.75
N LEU A 205 0.00 -4.16 -0.56
CA LEU A 205 0.12 -5.54 -0.09
C LEU A 205 -1.24 -6.15 0.29
N SER A 206 -2.16 -5.36 0.86
CA SER A 206 -3.56 -5.75 1.07
C SER A 206 -4.30 -6.00 -0.26
N SER A 207 -4.00 -5.23 -1.31
CA SER A 207 -4.49 -5.46 -2.69
C SER A 207 -4.00 -6.82 -3.24
N LEU A 208 -2.71 -7.13 -3.06
CA LEU A 208 -2.12 -8.42 -3.42
C LEU A 208 -2.78 -9.59 -2.67
N TYR A 209 -2.97 -9.48 -1.35
CA TYR A 209 -3.67 -10.49 -0.55
C TYR A 209 -5.02 -10.83 -1.18
N TRP A 210 -5.86 -9.83 -1.48
CA TRP A 210 -7.17 -10.08 -2.04
C TRP A 210 -7.14 -10.59 -3.49
N ARG A 211 -6.12 -10.24 -4.29
CA ARG A 211 -5.87 -10.86 -5.62
C ARG A 211 -5.59 -12.35 -5.49
N ILE A 212 -4.76 -12.76 -4.54
CA ILE A 212 -4.46 -14.18 -4.24
C ILE A 212 -5.70 -14.91 -3.73
N ARG A 213 -6.51 -14.24 -2.89
CA ARG A 213 -7.81 -14.76 -2.42
C ARG A 213 -8.91 -14.75 -3.49
N GLY A 214 -8.62 -14.33 -4.72
CA GLY A 214 -9.57 -14.31 -5.84
C GLY A 214 -10.71 -13.28 -5.71
N HIS A 215 -10.63 -12.37 -4.74
CA HIS A 215 -11.71 -11.45 -4.39
C HIS A 215 -11.47 -10.06 -5.02
N LEU A 216 -11.72 -9.94 -6.33
CA LEU A 216 -11.36 -8.75 -7.11
C LEU A 216 -11.90 -7.43 -6.54
N PRO A 217 -13.14 -7.29 -6.00
CA PRO A 217 -13.60 -6.04 -5.42
C PRO A 217 -12.66 -5.44 -4.36
N HIS A 218 -12.29 -6.21 -3.33
CA HIS A 218 -11.36 -5.75 -2.29
C HIS A 218 -9.94 -5.53 -2.83
N ALA A 219 -9.49 -6.34 -3.80
CA ALA A 219 -8.19 -6.15 -4.45
C ALA A 219 -8.11 -4.80 -5.18
N ILE A 220 -9.17 -4.45 -5.94
CA ILE A 220 -9.29 -3.17 -6.65
C ILE A 220 -9.40 -2.01 -5.66
N ASP A 221 -10.24 -2.11 -4.63
CA ASP A 221 -10.46 -1.04 -3.66
C ASP A 221 -9.19 -0.70 -2.85
N CYS A 222 -8.42 -1.72 -2.42
CA CYS A 222 -7.11 -1.49 -1.80
C CYS A 222 -6.07 -0.93 -2.79
N GLY A 223 -6.07 -1.38 -4.05
CA GLY A 223 -5.17 -0.82 -5.08
C GLY A 223 -5.45 0.66 -5.37
N LEU A 224 -6.73 1.05 -5.38
CA LEU A 224 -7.17 2.44 -5.49
C LEU A 224 -6.84 3.27 -4.24
N GLN A 225 -6.98 2.71 -3.04
CA GLN A 225 -6.61 3.37 -1.78
C GLN A 225 -5.09 3.61 -1.73
N ALA A 226 -4.26 2.62 -2.10
CA ALA A 226 -2.82 2.78 -2.23
C ALA A 226 -2.47 3.90 -3.24
N HIS A 227 -3.10 3.90 -4.41
CA HIS A 227 -2.86 4.93 -5.43
C HIS A 227 -3.28 6.34 -4.96
N GLN A 228 -4.41 6.47 -4.24
CA GLN A 228 -4.83 7.73 -3.62
C GLN A 228 -3.79 8.30 -2.67
N LEU A 229 -3.18 7.46 -1.84
CA LEU A 229 -2.17 7.87 -0.88
C LEU A 229 -0.88 8.32 -1.60
N ILE A 230 -0.45 7.57 -2.63
CA ILE A 230 0.70 7.95 -3.46
C ILE A 230 0.51 9.31 -4.14
N ILE A 231 -0.64 9.56 -4.79
CA ILE A 231 -0.81 10.78 -5.61
C ILE A 231 -1.10 12.05 -4.79
N ARG A 232 -1.56 11.89 -3.53
CA ARG A 232 -1.74 13.00 -2.59
C ARG A 232 -0.41 13.49 -2.02
N ASP A 233 0.55 12.58 -1.79
CA ASP A 233 1.88 12.93 -1.28
C ASP A 233 2.88 13.24 -2.42
N LYS A 234 3.51 14.42 -2.37
CA LYS A 234 4.55 14.83 -3.34
C LYS A 234 5.79 13.92 -3.29
N VAL A 235 6.13 13.36 -2.13
CA VAL A 235 7.27 12.45 -1.94
C VAL A 235 7.00 11.11 -2.61
N TYR A 236 5.80 10.55 -2.41
CA TYR A 236 5.47 9.22 -2.92
C TYR A 236 5.07 9.21 -4.40
N LYS A 237 4.56 10.32 -4.97
CA LYS A 237 4.01 10.41 -6.34
C LYS A 237 4.88 9.76 -7.44
N LYS A 238 6.21 9.76 -7.29
CA LYS A 238 7.16 9.14 -8.24
C LYS A 238 7.07 7.61 -8.35
N TRP A 239 6.39 6.94 -7.42
CA TRP A 239 6.11 5.49 -7.40
C TRP A 239 4.65 5.16 -7.80
N SER A 240 3.91 6.13 -8.36
CA SER A 240 2.50 5.92 -8.77
C SER A 240 2.32 4.83 -9.82
N ASP A 241 3.35 4.55 -10.62
CA ASP A 241 3.35 3.46 -11.59
C ASP A 241 3.31 2.07 -10.96
N LEU A 242 3.91 1.84 -9.77
CA LEU A 242 3.75 0.58 -9.02
C LEU A 242 2.28 0.27 -8.76
N THR A 243 1.53 1.25 -8.24
CA THR A 243 0.10 1.07 -7.98
C THR A 243 -0.72 0.96 -9.25
N LEU A 244 -0.42 1.74 -10.30
CA LEU A 244 -1.16 1.69 -11.57
C LEU A 244 -0.95 0.37 -12.31
N VAL A 245 0.29 -0.13 -12.39
CA VAL A 245 0.60 -1.41 -13.05
C VAL A 245 -0.05 -2.57 -12.29
N ASN A 246 0.10 -2.63 -10.97
CA ASN A 246 -0.49 -3.71 -10.18
C ASN A 246 -2.03 -3.67 -10.18
N LEU A 247 -2.63 -2.48 -10.16
CA LEU A 247 -4.07 -2.29 -10.33
C LEU A 247 -4.54 -2.72 -11.73
N ALA A 248 -3.85 -2.32 -12.80
CA ALA A 248 -4.21 -2.70 -14.17
C ALA A 248 -4.21 -4.22 -14.39
N ASN A 249 -3.25 -4.93 -13.79
CA ASN A 249 -3.20 -6.40 -13.83
C ASN A 249 -4.35 -7.06 -13.05
N ILE A 250 -4.89 -6.40 -12.02
CA ILE A 250 -6.12 -6.87 -11.31
C ILE A 250 -7.36 -6.58 -12.17
N LEU A 251 -7.46 -5.41 -12.79
CA LEU A 251 -8.58 -5.03 -13.66
C LEU A 251 -8.66 -5.91 -14.92
N TYR A 252 -7.53 -6.44 -15.39
CA TYR A 252 -7.47 -7.36 -16.52
C TYR A 252 -8.18 -8.72 -16.25
N LEU A 253 -8.37 -9.08 -14.97
CA LEU A 253 -9.00 -10.35 -14.59
C LEU A 253 -10.54 -10.31 -14.59
N TRP A 254 -11.14 -9.13 -14.86
CA TRP A 254 -12.57 -8.81 -14.77
C TRP A 254 -13.19 -8.52 -16.15
#